data_AF-A0A7V3VD78-F1
#
_entry.id   AF-A0A7V3VD78-F1
#
_cell.length_a   1.000
_cell.length_b   1.000
_cell.length_c   1.000
_cell.angle_alpha   90.00
_cell.angle_beta   90.00
_cell.angle_gamma   90.00
#
_symmetry.space_group_name_H-M   'P 1'
#
loop_
_entity.id
_entity.type
_entity.pdbx_description
1 polymer ?
#
loop_
_entity_poly.entity_id
_entity_poly.type
_entity_poly.pdbx_seq_one_letter_code
_entity_poly.pdbx_strand_id
1 'polypeptide(L)'
;MKKLSNFYKVNQISEKLKNRLRKLKLVKLADGRFDVFGDVDFSGLVLRSLLEIPIRIRRVTGDFNCYGNLLTTLEGAPERVDGDFNCSWNNLTTLEGAPKFVGGSFDCYYNNLTTLEGAPERVDGDFYCGLNKLTTLKGAPKFVGGSFICSHNQLTTLEGAPERVSGIFICSHNQLTTLNGAPKYIGGDFECRQNSKHFTEEEVRKLIDVSGKVIV
;
A
#
# COMPACT_ATOMS: atom_id res chain seq x y z
N MET A 1 -25.80 -3.20 -21.98
CA MET A 1 -26.08 -3.27 -20.52
C MET A 1 -25.62 -4.62 -19.99
N LYS A 2 -24.52 -4.69 -19.22
CA LYS A 2 -24.07 -5.94 -18.58
C LYS A 2 -24.89 -6.15 -17.31
N LYS A 3 -25.54 -7.31 -17.18
CA LYS A 3 -26.38 -7.66 -16.01
C LYS A 3 -25.53 -7.65 -14.73
N LEU A 4 -26.02 -6.94 -13.71
CA LEU A 4 -25.44 -6.87 -12.36
C LEU A 4 -25.34 -8.24 -11.68
N SER A 5 -26.01 -9.28 -12.17
CA SER A 5 -26.08 -10.62 -11.57
C SER A 5 -24.74 -11.36 -11.45
N ASN A 6 -23.61 -10.75 -11.85
CA ASN A 6 -22.28 -11.34 -11.79
C ASN A 6 -21.45 -10.92 -10.56
N PHE A 7 -21.95 -10.04 -9.68
CA PHE A 7 -21.24 -9.66 -8.45
C PHE A 7 -21.70 -10.53 -7.28
N TYR A 8 -20.76 -10.99 -6.44
CA TYR A 8 -21.02 -11.99 -5.38
C TYR A 8 -22.05 -11.52 -4.34
N LYS A 9 -22.32 -10.20 -4.23
CA LYS A 9 -23.13 -9.60 -3.17
C LYS A 9 -24.01 -8.42 -3.62
N VAL A 10 -24.57 -8.45 -4.84
CA VAL A 10 -25.37 -7.33 -5.42
C VAL A 10 -26.46 -6.81 -4.48
N ASN A 11 -27.08 -7.70 -3.69
CA ASN A 11 -28.20 -7.33 -2.82
C ASN A 11 -27.75 -6.66 -1.50
N GLN A 12 -26.45 -6.70 -1.18
CA GLN A 12 -25.89 -6.15 0.07
C GLN A 12 -25.06 -4.87 -0.16
N ILE A 13 -24.92 -4.42 -1.41
CA ILE A 13 -24.12 -3.25 -1.79
C ILE A 13 -25.01 -2.02 -2.01
N SER A 14 -24.52 -0.83 -1.65
CA SER A 14 -25.27 0.43 -1.80
C SER A 14 -25.56 0.78 -3.27
N GLU A 15 -26.63 1.55 -3.54
CA GLU A 15 -26.91 2.03 -4.91
C GLU A 15 -25.77 2.88 -5.47
N LYS A 16 -25.07 3.63 -4.61
CA LYS A 16 -23.85 4.37 -4.99
C LYS A 16 -22.80 3.42 -5.58
N LEU A 17 -22.51 2.31 -4.91
CA LEU A 17 -21.58 1.29 -5.39
C LEU A 17 -22.08 0.60 -6.67
N LYS A 18 -23.36 0.23 -6.75
CA LYS A 18 -23.95 -0.34 -7.98
C LYS A 18 -23.75 0.60 -9.17
N ASN A 19 -23.94 1.90 -8.99
CA ASN A 19 -23.75 2.90 -10.04
C ASN A 19 -22.29 3.01 -10.49
N ARG A 20 -21.32 2.90 -9.56
CA ARG A 20 -19.89 2.85 -9.93
C ARG A 20 -19.57 1.57 -10.71
N LEU A 21 -20.05 0.41 -10.25
CA LEU A 21 -19.86 -0.88 -10.93
C LEU A 21 -20.44 -0.90 -12.35
N ARG A 22 -21.59 -0.27 -12.59
CA ARG A 22 -22.23 -0.18 -13.93
C ARG A 22 -21.39 0.61 -14.94
N LYS A 23 -20.53 1.52 -14.47
CA LYS A 23 -19.68 2.37 -15.33
C LYS A 23 -18.37 1.70 -15.73
N LEU A 24 -17.99 0.62 -15.04
CA LEU A 24 -16.73 -0.07 -15.31
C LEU A 24 -16.74 -0.72 -16.70
N LYS A 25 -15.66 -0.46 -17.45
CA LYS A 25 -15.37 -1.18 -18.69
C LYS A 25 -14.67 -2.48 -18.31
N LEU A 26 -15.42 -3.57 -18.21
CA LEU A 26 -14.90 -4.86 -17.75
C LEU A 26 -15.01 -5.97 -18.80
N VAL A 27 -14.12 -6.96 -18.74
CA VAL A 27 -14.20 -8.24 -19.47
C VAL A 27 -14.23 -9.37 -18.44
N LYS A 28 -15.20 -10.28 -18.56
CA LYS A 28 -15.29 -11.46 -17.70
C LYS A 28 -14.43 -12.57 -18.30
N LEU A 29 -13.58 -13.17 -17.49
CA LEU A 29 -12.72 -14.28 -17.85
C LEU A 29 -13.43 -15.62 -17.64
N ALA A 30 -12.88 -16.68 -18.23
CA ALA A 30 -13.43 -18.03 -18.13
C ALA A 30 -13.50 -18.56 -16.69
N ASP A 31 -12.55 -18.15 -15.84
CA ASP A 31 -12.49 -18.50 -14.41
C ASP A 31 -13.42 -17.65 -13.52
N GLY A 32 -14.21 -16.77 -14.13
CA GLY A 32 -15.17 -15.91 -13.44
C GLY A 32 -14.60 -14.60 -12.87
N ARG A 33 -13.29 -14.34 -12.97
CA ARG A 33 -12.67 -13.05 -12.61
C ARG A 33 -12.88 -12.01 -13.71
N PHE A 34 -12.51 -10.77 -13.41
CA PHE A 34 -12.68 -9.64 -14.33
C PHE A 34 -11.37 -8.89 -14.60
N ASP A 35 -11.17 -8.50 -15.86
CA ASP A 35 -10.23 -7.45 -16.22
C ASP A 35 -11.00 -6.13 -16.36
N VAL A 36 -10.51 -5.07 -15.74
CA VAL A 36 -11.11 -3.73 -15.80
C VAL A 36 -10.17 -2.78 -16.55
N PHE A 37 -10.73 -2.09 -17.54
CA PHE A 37 -10.04 -1.10 -18.36
C PHE A 37 -10.37 0.31 -17.86
N GLY A 38 -9.37 0.97 -17.27
CA GLY A 38 -9.50 2.23 -16.56
C GLY A 38 -9.68 2.03 -15.06
N ASP A 39 -10.18 3.07 -14.38
CA ASP A 39 -10.13 3.15 -12.92
C ASP A 39 -11.28 2.43 -12.23
N VAL A 40 -11.01 1.96 -11.01
CA VAL A 40 -11.97 1.37 -10.09
C VAL A 40 -12.00 2.20 -8.82
N ASP A 41 -13.14 2.84 -8.56
CA ASP A 41 -13.34 3.65 -7.35
C ASP A 41 -14.36 2.99 -6.40
N PHE A 42 -13.87 2.42 -5.31
CA PHE A 42 -14.62 1.94 -4.16
C PHE A 42 -14.43 2.80 -2.90
N SER A 43 -13.87 4.01 -3.05
CA SER A 43 -13.58 4.90 -1.94
C SER A 43 -14.85 5.43 -1.23
N GLY A 44 -14.76 5.61 0.09
CA GLY A 44 -15.76 6.34 0.88
C GLY A 44 -17.18 5.82 0.72
N LEU A 45 -17.32 4.50 0.54
CA LEU A 45 -18.62 3.85 0.42
C LEU A 45 -19.21 3.54 1.79
N VAL A 46 -18.41 3.68 2.87
CA VAL A 46 -18.76 3.31 4.24
C VAL A 46 -19.42 1.96 4.19
N LEU A 47 -18.67 0.97 3.70
CA LEU A 47 -19.08 -0.41 3.55
C LEU A 47 -19.39 -1.03 4.94
N ARG A 48 -20.42 -0.54 5.64
CA ARG A 48 -20.81 -1.00 6.98
C ARG A 48 -21.20 -2.48 6.98
N SER A 49 -21.48 -3.03 5.80
CA SER A 49 -21.85 -4.43 5.57
C SER A 49 -20.86 -5.22 4.71
N LEU A 50 -19.83 -4.59 4.12
CA LEU A 50 -18.88 -5.29 3.24
C LEU A 50 -17.47 -5.13 3.78
N LEU A 51 -17.03 -6.18 4.47
CA LEU A 51 -15.66 -6.33 4.96
C LEU A 51 -14.67 -6.73 3.85
N GLU A 52 -15.16 -6.92 2.62
CA GLU A 52 -14.41 -7.42 1.46
C GLU A 52 -14.82 -6.71 0.16
N ILE A 53 -14.01 -6.87 -0.89
CA ILE A 53 -14.25 -6.29 -2.21
C ILE A 53 -15.34 -7.10 -2.94
N PRO A 54 -16.41 -6.48 -3.47
CA PRO A 54 -17.61 -7.17 -3.96
C PRO A 54 -17.47 -7.84 -5.34
N ILE A 55 -16.29 -7.74 -5.96
CA ILE A 55 -15.97 -8.26 -7.29
C ILE A 55 -14.58 -8.90 -7.24
N ARG A 56 -14.42 -10.05 -7.91
CA ARG A 56 -13.10 -10.68 -8.08
C ARG A 56 -12.42 -10.11 -9.32
N ILE A 57 -11.56 -9.13 -9.13
CA ILE A 57 -10.82 -8.52 -10.23
C ILE A 57 -9.47 -9.24 -10.35
N ARG A 58 -9.06 -9.54 -11.58
CA ARG A 58 -7.71 -10.04 -11.85
C ARG A 58 -6.76 -8.88 -12.12
N ARG A 59 -7.15 -7.98 -13.02
CA ARG A 59 -6.33 -6.84 -13.44
C ARG A 59 -7.12 -5.55 -13.56
N VAL A 60 -6.49 -4.44 -13.20
CA VAL A 60 -6.96 -3.07 -13.47
C VAL A 60 -5.88 -2.33 -14.26
N THR A 61 -6.24 -1.68 -15.36
CA THR A 61 -5.27 -0.93 -16.19
C THR A 61 -5.10 0.53 -15.76
N GLY A 62 -6.00 1.05 -14.93
CA GLY A 62 -5.89 2.36 -14.29
C GLY A 62 -5.68 2.21 -12.79
N ASP A 63 -6.27 3.13 -12.03
CA ASP A 63 -6.15 3.15 -10.57
C ASP A 63 -7.18 2.23 -9.89
N PHE A 64 -6.81 1.66 -8.75
CA PHE A 64 -7.73 0.96 -7.87
C PHE A 64 -7.78 1.65 -6.51
N ASN A 65 -8.91 2.25 -6.19
CA ASN A 65 -9.09 3.03 -4.97
C ASN A 65 -10.17 2.41 -4.08
N CYS A 66 -9.80 1.93 -2.90
CA CYS A 66 -10.70 1.44 -1.85
C CYS A 66 -10.56 2.21 -0.52
N TYR A 67 -10.04 3.45 -0.60
CA TYR A 67 -9.83 4.38 0.49
C TYR A 67 -11.05 4.59 1.39
N GLY A 68 -10.82 4.77 2.70
CA GLY A 68 -11.83 5.34 3.60
C GLY A 68 -13.05 4.43 3.79
N ASN A 69 -12.80 3.16 4.07
CA ASN A 69 -13.83 2.16 4.36
C ASN A 69 -13.54 1.49 5.72
N LEU A 70 -14.14 0.32 5.96
CA LEU A 70 -13.92 -0.49 7.17
C LEU A 70 -13.38 -1.88 6.80
N LEU A 71 -12.64 -1.97 5.68
CA LEU A 71 -12.12 -3.24 5.19
C LEU A 71 -11.16 -3.84 6.21
N THR A 72 -11.31 -5.15 6.44
CA THR A 72 -10.40 -5.94 7.29
C THR A 72 -9.53 -6.89 6.45
N THR A 73 -9.83 -7.03 5.16
CA THR A 73 -9.09 -7.85 4.20
C THR A 73 -9.07 -7.18 2.83
N LEU A 74 -8.05 -7.48 2.03
CA LEU A 74 -7.97 -7.12 0.61
C LEU A 74 -8.38 -8.29 -0.30
N GLU A 75 -9.01 -9.35 0.23
CA GLU A 75 -9.55 -10.43 -0.58
C GLU A 75 -10.51 -9.88 -1.66
N GLY A 76 -10.26 -10.27 -2.91
CA GLY A 76 -10.98 -9.78 -4.08
C GLY A 76 -10.37 -8.56 -4.75
N ALA A 77 -9.34 -7.94 -4.16
CA ALA A 77 -8.53 -6.94 -4.83
C ALA A 77 -7.85 -7.52 -6.10
N PRO A 78 -7.54 -6.67 -7.09
CA PRO A 78 -6.79 -7.08 -8.26
C PRO A 78 -5.43 -7.69 -7.91
N GLU A 79 -5.02 -8.72 -8.66
CA GLU A 79 -3.66 -9.29 -8.59
C GLU A 79 -2.62 -8.35 -9.22
N ARG A 80 -3.05 -7.49 -10.15
CA ARG A 80 -2.22 -6.51 -10.85
C ARG A 80 -2.96 -5.19 -11.06
N VAL A 81 -2.31 -4.09 -10.72
CA VAL A 81 -2.77 -2.73 -11.02
C VAL A 81 -1.68 -2.00 -11.80
N ASP A 82 -2.01 -1.45 -12.96
CA ASP A 82 -1.05 -0.70 -13.78
C ASP A 82 -0.92 0.77 -13.32
N GLY A 83 -1.92 1.33 -12.65
CA GLY A 83 -1.87 2.64 -11.98
C GLY A 83 -1.63 2.54 -10.47
N ASP A 84 -2.24 3.46 -9.72
CA ASP A 84 -2.14 3.54 -8.26
C ASP A 84 -3.07 2.53 -7.56
N PHE A 85 -2.62 1.98 -6.43
CA PHE A 85 -3.45 1.18 -5.53
C PHE A 85 -3.57 1.86 -4.18
N ASN A 86 -4.76 2.35 -3.85
CA ASN A 86 -5.04 3.02 -2.58
C ASN A 86 -5.98 2.17 -1.72
N CYS A 87 -5.50 1.70 -0.58
CA CYS A 87 -6.28 1.06 0.48
C CYS A 87 -6.14 1.77 1.84
N SER A 88 -5.72 3.03 1.85
CA SER A 88 -5.55 3.78 3.08
C SER A 88 -6.88 4.06 3.78
N TRP A 89 -6.80 4.33 5.09
CA TRP A 89 -7.97 4.58 5.95
C TRP A 89 -8.95 3.40 5.97
N ASN A 90 -8.46 2.24 6.39
CA ASN A 90 -9.23 1.02 6.61
C ASN A 90 -8.86 0.38 7.97
N ASN A 91 -9.36 -0.83 8.23
CA ASN A 91 -9.05 -1.61 9.43
C ASN A 91 -8.20 -2.85 9.12
N LEU A 92 -7.33 -2.76 8.11
CA LEU A 92 -6.50 -3.89 7.68
C LEU A 92 -5.48 -4.24 8.77
N THR A 93 -5.32 -5.54 9.04
CA THR A 93 -4.28 -6.08 9.92
C THR A 93 -3.17 -6.79 9.16
N THR A 94 -3.42 -7.18 7.90
CA THR A 94 -2.44 -7.72 6.96
C THR A 94 -2.67 -7.10 5.58
N LEU A 95 -1.71 -7.27 4.66
CA LEU A 95 -1.87 -6.91 3.25
C LEU A 95 -2.15 -8.14 2.38
N GLU A 96 -2.54 -9.28 2.97
CA GLU A 96 -2.92 -10.46 2.19
C GLU A 96 -4.07 -10.14 1.24
N GLY A 97 -3.92 -10.57 -0.01
CA GLY A 97 -4.84 -10.24 -1.10
C GLY A 97 -4.51 -8.96 -1.86
N ALA A 98 -3.54 -8.15 -1.41
CA ALA A 98 -3.04 -7.01 -2.19
C ALA A 98 -2.48 -7.43 -3.57
N PRO A 99 -2.44 -6.53 -4.56
CA PRO A 99 -1.80 -6.78 -5.84
C PRO A 99 -0.33 -7.18 -5.66
N LYS A 100 0.15 -8.11 -6.50
CA LYS A 100 1.57 -8.48 -6.55
C LYS A 100 2.42 -7.44 -7.26
N PHE A 101 1.82 -6.70 -8.18
CA PHE A 101 2.46 -5.63 -8.94
C PHE A 101 1.57 -4.38 -8.97
N VAL A 102 2.19 -3.23 -8.71
CA VAL A 102 1.58 -1.90 -8.83
C VAL A 102 2.48 -1.02 -9.68
N GLY A 103 1.95 -0.54 -10.82
CA GLY A 103 2.70 0.31 -11.76
C GLY A 103 2.78 1.78 -11.32
N GLY A 104 1.89 2.21 -10.43
CA GLY A 104 1.96 3.50 -9.74
C GLY A 104 2.39 3.33 -8.29
N SER A 105 1.76 4.09 -7.40
CA SER A 105 2.00 4.10 -5.96
C SER A 105 1.08 3.11 -5.23
N PHE A 106 1.59 2.54 -4.14
CA PHE A 106 0.81 1.72 -3.22
C PHE A 106 0.65 2.44 -1.88
N ASP A 107 -0.59 2.74 -1.51
CA ASP A 107 -0.92 3.46 -0.28
C ASP A 107 -1.75 2.58 0.66
N CYS A 108 -1.14 2.15 1.76
CA CYS A 108 -1.79 1.48 2.89
C CYS A 108 -1.75 2.29 4.19
N TYR A 109 -1.55 3.60 4.09
CA TYR A 109 -1.52 4.54 5.21
C TYR A 109 -2.76 4.43 6.10
N TYR A 110 -2.62 4.67 7.40
CA TYR A 110 -3.74 4.66 8.35
C TYR A 110 -4.52 3.33 8.35
N ASN A 111 -3.88 2.29 8.87
CA ASN A 111 -4.47 0.96 9.07
C ASN A 111 -4.01 0.39 10.44
N ASN A 112 -4.24 -0.90 10.69
CA ASN A 112 -3.80 -1.59 11.91
C ASN A 112 -2.71 -2.63 11.63
N LEU A 113 -1.88 -2.41 10.61
CA LEU A 113 -0.84 -3.35 10.20
C LEU A 113 0.26 -3.47 11.25
N THR A 114 0.73 -4.69 11.51
CA THR A 114 1.88 -4.97 12.39
C THR A 114 3.13 -5.41 11.61
N THR A 115 2.94 -5.92 10.40
CA THR A 115 3.97 -6.24 9.39
C THR A 115 3.50 -5.77 8.01
N LEU A 116 4.36 -5.87 7.00
CA LEU A 116 4.01 -5.64 5.60
C LEU A 116 3.83 -6.94 4.81
N GLU A 117 3.62 -8.06 5.50
CA GLU A 117 3.37 -9.34 4.83
C GLU A 117 2.12 -9.26 3.94
N GLY A 118 2.26 -9.76 2.71
CA GLY A 118 1.23 -9.66 1.68
C GLY A 118 1.33 -8.43 0.79
N ALA A 119 2.20 -7.45 1.10
CA ALA A 119 2.42 -6.29 0.23
C ALA A 119 2.84 -6.68 -1.20
N PRO A 120 2.72 -5.76 -2.18
CA PRO A 120 3.22 -5.99 -3.53
C PRO A 120 4.71 -6.33 -3.53
N GLU A 121 5.12 -7.21 -4.43
CA GLU A 121 6.54 -7.57 -4.59
C GLU A 121 7.32 -6.43 -5.25
N ARG A 122 6.63 -5.65 -6.10
CA ARG A 122 7.16 -4.52 -6.85
C ARG A 122 6.14 -3.38 -6.92
N VAL A 123 6.62 -2.18 -6.60
CA VAL A 123 5.90 -0.91 -6.74
C VAL A 123 6.79 0.04 -7.54
N ASP A 124 6.31 0.49 -8.70
CA ASP A 124 7.10 1.38 -9.58
C ASP A 124 7.05 2.85 -9.12
N GLY A 125 6.02 3.25 -8.36
CA GLY A 125 5.91 4.55 -7.71
C GLY A 125 6.29 4.54 -6.23
N ASP A 126 5.56 5.31 -5.43
CA ASP A 126 5.80 5.45 -4.00
C ASP A 126 5.12 4.34 -3.18
N PHE A 127 5.69 4.01 -2.02
CA PHE A 127 5.11 3.09 -1.05
C PHE A 127 4.83 3.81 0.28
N TYR A 128 3.57 3.96 0.62
CA TYR A 128 3.11 4.63 1.84
C TYR A 128 2.55 3.61 2.84
N CYS A 129 3.21 3.47 4.00
CA CYS A 129 2.78 2.60 5.09
C CYS A 129 2.81 3.28 6.46
N GLY A 130 2.82 4.61 6.49
CA GLY A 130 2.76 5.39 7.72
C GLY A 130 1.43 5.27 8.48
N LEU A 131 1.42 5.76 9.73
CA LEU A 131 0.28 5.64 10.66
C LEU A 131 -0.28 4.21 10.74
N ASN A 132 0.60 3.27 11.11
CA ASN A 132 0.23 1.89 11.38
C ASN A 132 0.78 1.47 12.76
N LYS A 133 0.82 0.17 13.03
CA LYS A 133 1.39 -0.43 14.24
C LYS A 133 2.59 -1.32 13.89
N LEU A 134 3.31 -0.98 12.82
CA LEU A 134 4.41 -1.81 12.31
C LEU A 134 5.52 -1.89 13.35
N THR A 135 5.93 -3.10 13.69
CA THR A 135 7.10 -3.38 14.54
C THR A 135 8.31 -3.82 13.71
N THR A 136 8.09 -4.15 12.44
CA THR A 136 9.09 -4.52 11.44
C THR A 136 8.61 -4.11 10.05
N LEU A 137 9.55 -3.96 9.11
CA LEU A 137 9.26 -3.75 7.70
C LEU A 137 9.28 -5.06 6.90
N LYS A 138 9.37 -6.22 7.56
CA LYS A 138 9.27 -7.54 6.90
C LYS A 138 8.01 -7.61 6.02
N GLY A 139 8.20 -8.08 4.79
CA GLY A 139 7.18 -8.15 3.77
C GLY A 139 7.11 -6.92 2.86
N ALA A 140 7.87 -5.85 3.12
CA ALA A 140 7.94 -4.70 2.23
C ALA A 140 8.31 -5.09 0.78
N PRO A 141 7.92 -4.29 -0.23
CA PRO A 141 8.31 -4.55 -1.60
C PRO A 141 9.82 -4.62 -1.76
N LYS A 142 10.29 -5.54 -2.60
CA LYS A 142 11.73 -5.66 -2.91
C LYS A 142 12.25 -4.49 -3.74
N PHE A 143 11.35 -3.86 -4.50
CA PHE A 143 11.64 -2.72 -5.34
C PHE A 143 10.57 -1.65 -5.14
N VAL A 144 11.02 -0.43 -4.83
CA VAL A 144 10.21 0.78 -4.78
C VAL A 144 10.88 1.83 -5.67
N GLY A 145 10.21 2.15 -6.78
CA GLY A 145 10.74 3.07 -7.78
C GLY A 145 10.66 4.54 -7.36
N GLY A 146 9.81 4.87 -6.39
CA GLY A 146 9.69 6.20 -5.80
C GLY A 146 10.21 6.25 -4.36
N SER A 147 9.43 6.89 -3.49
CA SER A 147 9.69 7.11 -2.07
C SER A 147 9.13 5.98 -1.21
N PHE A 148 9.74 5.74 -0.05
CA PHE A 148 9.27 4.78 0.95
C PHE A 148 8.99 5.53 2.26
N ILE A 149 7.72 5.56 2.68
CA ILE A 149 7.27 6.38 3.80
C ILE A 149 6.62 5.50 4.86
N CYS A 150 7.33 5.28 5.96
CA CYS A 150 6.93 4.42 7.08
C CYS A 150 6.85 5.19 8.42
N SER A 151 6.57 6.49 8.36
CA SER A 151 6.48 7.35 9.55
C SER A 151 5.31 6.99 10.47
N HIS A 152 5.42 7.33 11.76
CA HIS A 152 4.40 7.03 12.77
C HIS A 152 4.08 5.53 12.88
N ASN A 153 5.07 4.75 13.27
CA ASN A 153 4.96 3.32 13.54
C ASN A 153 5.64 2.98 14.88
N GLN A 154 5.87 1.69 15.14
CA GLN A 154 6.50 1.18 16.37
C GLN A 154 7.83 0.46 16.05
N LEU A 155 8.51 0.90 14.98
CA LEU A 155 9.76 0.29 14.52
C LEU A 155 10.90 0.57 15.49
N THR A 156 11.64 -0.47 15.88
CA THR A 156 12.86 -0.35 16.69
C THR A 156 14.15 -0.50 15.88
N THR A 157 14.02 -1.11 14.69
CA THR A 157 15.04 -1.21 13.63
C THR A 157 14.36 -1.02 12.27
N LEU A 158 15.13 -0.96 11.19
CA LEU A 158 14.62 -0.90 9.82
C LEU A 158 14.69 -2.27 9.11
N GLU A 159 14.82 -3.38 9.85
CA GLU A 159 14.86 -4.72 9.28
C GLU A 159 13.64 -5.00 8.37
N GLY A 160 13.93 -5.38 7.12
CA GLY A 160 12.94 -5.65 6.09
C GLY A 160 12.66 -4.47 5.15
N ALA A 161 13.28 -3.30 5.36
CA ALA A 161 13.20 -2.19 4.41
C ALA A 161 13.71 -2.61 3.01
N PRO A 162 13.22 -1.97 1.93
CA PRO A 162 13.78 -2.17 0.59
C PRO A 162 15.27 -1.82 0.55
N GLU A 163 16.08 -2.64 -0.16
CA GLU A 163 17.52 -2.40 -0.26
C GLU A 163 17.86 -1.08 -0.96
N ARG A 164 17.01 -0.65 -1.90
CA ARG A 164 17.17 0.55 -2.70
C ARG A 164 15.85 1.31 -2.80
N VAL A 165 15.90 2.61 -2.54
CA VAL A 165 14.79 3.55 -2.72
C VAL A 165 15.27 4.67 -3.64
N SER A 166 14.59 4.90 -4.75
CA SER A 166 15.06 5.91 -5.72
C SER A 166 14.67 7.33 -5.33
N GLY A 167 13.56 7.48 -4.58
CA GLY A 167 13.10 8.74 -4.02
C GLY A 167 13.56 8.96 -2.58
N ILE A 168 12.64 9.46 -1.76
CA ILE A 168 12.89 9.82 -0.35
C ILE A 168 12.60 8.62 0.55
N PHE A 169 13.34 8.49 1.66
CA PHE A 169 13.02 7.53 2.71
C PHE A 169 12.67 8.25 4.01
N ILE A 170 11.43 8.09 4.48
CA ILE A 170 10.92 8.74 5.70
C ILE A 170 10.56 7.69 6.74
N CYS A 171 11.28 7.68 7.85
CA CYS A 171 11.06 6.82 9.01
C CYS A 171 10.90 7.61 10.33
N SER A 172 10.57 8.90 10.22
CA SER A 172 10.29 9.78 11.36
C SER A 172 9.17 9.23 12.26
N HIS A 173 9.16 9.61 13.54
CA HIS A 173 8.16 9.17 14.52
C HIS A 173 8.08 7.65 14.67
N ASN A 174 9.20 7.02 15.03
CA ASN A 174 9.29 5.60 15.36
C ASN A 174 10.01 5.43 16.71
N GLN A 175 10.44 4.21 17.03
CA GLN A 175 11.16 3.87 18.25
C GLN A 175 12.57 3.37 17.92
N LEU A 176 13.16 3.86 16.82
CA LEU A 176 14.45 3.35 16.32
C LEU A 176 15.56 3.63 17.33
N THR A 177 16.29 2.58 17.68
CA THR A 177 17.52 2.65 18.49
C THR A 177 18.77 2.41 17.64
N THR A 178 18.58 1.89 16.43
CA THR A 178 19.62 1.63 15.42
C THR A 178 19.02 1.79 14.02
N LEU A 179 19.90 1.98 13.02
CA LEU A 179 19.56 1.97 11.59
C LEU A 179 19.81 0.59 10.95
N ASN A 180 19.96 -0.47 11.75
CA ASN A 180 20.10 -1.82 11.23
C ASN A 180 18.94 -2.16 10.29
N GLY A 181 19.25 -2.67 9.10
CA GLY A 181 18.27 -3.00 8.07
C GLY A 181 17.84 -1.83 7.18
N ALA A 182 18.37 -0.63 7.37
CA ALA A 182 18.08 0.51 6.50
C ALA A 182 18.44 0.21 5.03
N PRO A 183 17.82 0.93 4.07
CA PRO A 183 18.24 0.86 2.67
C PRO A 183 19.74 1.16 2.53
N LYS A 184 20.39 0.51 1.56
CA LYS A 184 21.80 0.77 1.25
C LYS A 184 21.98 2.04 0.42
N TYR A 185 20.99 2.34 -0.41
CA TYR A 185 20.97 3.52 -1.28
C TYR A 185 19.62 4.22 -1.24
N ILE A 186 19.65 5.55 -1.07
CA ILE A 186 18.52 6.45 -1.16
C ILE A 186 18.86 7.58 -2.14
N GLY A 187 18.07 7.67 -3.22
CA GLY A 187 18.30 8.65 -4.28
C GLY A 187 17.84 10.08 -3.94
N GLY A 188 16.98 10.24 -2.93
CA GLY A 188 16.53 11.52 -2.41
C GLY A 188 16.98 11.78 -0.98
N ASP A 189 16.13 12.45 -0.21
CA ASP A 189 16.38 12.78 1.18
C ASP A 189 16.14 11.57 2.10
N PHE A 190 16.83 11.53 3.24
CA PHE A 190 16.59 10.59 4.33
C PHE A 190 16.10 11.34 5.57
N GLU A 191 14.91 11.01 6.07
CA GLU A 191 14.32 11.63 7.25
C GLU A 191 14.05 10.59 8.35
N CYS A 192 14.63 10.80 9.54
CA CYS A 192 14.56 9.87 10.67
C CYS A 192 14.37 10.59 12.02
N ARG A 193 13.76 11.78 12.01
CA ARG A 193 13.52 12.56 13.22
C ARG A 193 12.56 11.87 14.20
N GLN A 194 12.61 12.26 15.46
CA GLN A 194 11.66 11.80 16.49
C GLN A 194 11.65 10.27 16.62
N ASN A 195 12.84 9.71 16.82
CA ASN A 195 13.08 8.32 17.18
C ASN A 195 13.63 8.22 18.61
N SER A 196 13.68 7.00 19.16
CA SER A 196 14.22 6.79 20.50
C SER A 196 15.70 7.18 20.61
N LYS A 197 16.48 6.95 19.55
CA LYS A 197 17.83 7.48 19.40
C LYS A 197 17.81 8.74 18.52
N HIS A 198 18.57 9.76 18.94
CA HIS A 198 18.93 10.88 18.08
C HIS A 198 20.14 10.48 17.23
N PHE A 199 19.92 10.28 15.93
CA PHE A 199 21.00 9.95 15.01
C PHE A 199 21.73 11.21 14.57
N THR A 200 23.00 11.08 14.23
CA THR A 200 23.77 12.15 13.56
C THR A 200 23.84 11.89 12.06
N GLU A 201 24.04 12.94 11.26
CA GLU A 201 24.24 12.79 9.83
C GLU A 201 25.46 11.91 9.50
N GLU A 202 26.53 11.99 10.30
CA GLU A 202 27.72 11.14 10.16
C GLU A 202 27.39 9.65 10.35
N GLU A 203 26.58 9.30 11.36
CA GLU A 203 26.13 7.91 11.58
C GLU A 203 25.30 7.38 10.40
N VAL A 204 24.40 8.21 9.85
CA VAL A 204 23.60 7.85 8.68
C VAL A 204 24.50 7.60 7.48
N ARG A 205 25.37 8.56 7.14
CA ARG A 205 26.23 8.49 5.94
C ARG A 205 27.30 7.40 6.01
N LYS A 206 27.63 6.91 7.20
CA LYS A 206 28.49 5.72 7.37
C LYS A 206 27.81 4.41 6.94
N LEU A 207 26.48 4.36 7.01
CA LEU A 207 25.69 3.13 6.80
C LEU A 207 24.91 3.16 5.48
N ILE A 208 24.54 4.34 5.01
CA ILE A 208 23.58 4.56 3.94
C ILE A 208 24.18 5.55 2.94
N ASP A 209 24.15 5.19 1.66
CA ASP A 209 24.42 6.12 0.56
C ASP A 209 23.18 6.98 0.29
N VAL A 210 23.18 8.20 0.81
CA VAL A 210 22.09 9.18 0.66
C VAL A 210 22.53 10.29 -0.29
N SER A 211 21.88 10.36 -1.45
CA SER A 211 22.16 11.39 -2.46
C SER A 211 21.64 12.78 -2.08
N GLY A 212 20.55 12.83 -1.31
CA GLY A 212 19.94 14.07 -0.84
C GLY A 212 20.40 14.51 0.55
N LYS A 213 19.53 15.27 1.21
CA LYS A 213 19.72 15.75 2.57
C LYS A 213 19.47 14.64 3.58
N VAL A 214 20.25 14.66 4.65
CA VAL A 214 20.01 13.83 5.84
C VAL A 214 19.37 14.70 6.90
N ILE A 215 18.19 14.28 7.36
CA ILE A 215 17.33 15.03 8.26
C ILE A 215 17.07 14.13 9.49
N VAL A 216 17.88 14.30 10.52
CA VAL A 216 17.87 13.50 11.76
C VAL A 216 17.68 14.33 13.00
#